data_AF-A0AAV1IWF7-F1
#
_entry.id   AF-A0AAV1IWF7-F1
#
_cell.length_a   1.000
_cell.length_b   1.000
_cell.length_c   1.000
_cell.angle_alpha   90.00
_cell.angle_beta   90.00
_cell.angle_gamma   90.00
#
_symmetry.space_group_name_H-M   'P 1'
#
loop_
_entity.id
_entity.type
_entity.pdbx_description
1 polymer ?
#
loop_
_entity_poly.entity_id
_entity_poly.type
_entity_poly.pdbx_seq_one_letter_code
_entity_poly.pdbx_strand_id
1 'polypeptide(L)'
;MENERCFWPRGKAVGGTSVVNYMIYTRGMPIDWNRIAAKGNYGWSYEEVLPYYMKSERANLRGLKNSPWHGRDGELNVEDVPFRSKLSKAFLDAAHLLGNRRVDYNSPDGFGFSFIQATINRGIRTSSAKAFLHNNKKRKNLHILTKSYVTKILIDPQTKTAYGVEFQRLGRKYTVFAEKEVILSAGPIESPHLLMLSGVGPADHLRSFGINVIQDLKVGETLYDHISFPGITFLLNATQLTLVERKIATIQNTLQYTQFGDGPMSSLAGVETIGYIKTNESEELGDIPDIELLGSCASLASDQGNVVAKGLHLSDWLYNQVYKPIENIDSFTVLFMLLHPKSKGLLRLGSTNPFQQPKLYGNYLTHPKDVATSVAAIRYIIRLIDTPPFKKYGAKLYKKKYPNCAQFEFDSDKYWECAVRTITSTLHHQIATCKMGPGTDEYAVVDPELRVHGIRNLRVADSSIIPITLAAHTNAPAIMIGEKAADLIKNTWKL
;
A
#
# COMPACT_ATOMS: atom_id res chain seq x y z
N MET A 1 -2.82 -1.50 20.57
CA MET A 1 -2.18 -2.55 19.74
C MET A 1 -1.55 -3.59 20.65
N GLU A 2 -1.53 -4.87 20.27
CA GLU A 2 -0.80 -5.88 21.04
C GLU A 2 0.70 -5.52 21.14
N ASN A 3 1.22 -5.52 22.37
CA ASN A 3 2.62 -5.15 22.69
C ASN A 3 3.06 -3.79 22.09
N GLU A 4 2.13 -2.87 21.87
CA GLU A 4 2.40 -1.56 21.24
C GLU A 4 3.07 -1.66 19.85
N ARG A 5 2.81 -2.76 19.12
CA ARG A 5 3.39 -3.02 17.80
C ARG A 5 2.33 -3.09 16.71
N CYS A 6 2.63 -2.47 15.57
CA CYS A 6 1.86 -2.65 14.33
C CYS A 6 2.24 -3.97 13.65
N PHE A 7 1.24 -4.65 13.08
CA PHE A 7 1.47 -5.86 12.30
C PHE A 7 1.71 -5.50 10.83
N TRP A 8 2.81 -6.01 10.25
CA TRP A 8 3.22 -5.75 8.86
C TRP A 8 3.18 -7.04 8.02
N PRO A 9 1.97 -7.56 7.72
CA PRO A 9 1.80 -8.72 6.86
C PRO A 9 2.33 -8.46 5.46
N ARG A 10 2.80 -9.54 4.81
CA ARG A 10 3.27 -9.52 3.43
C ARG A 10 2.86 -10.79 2.72
N GLY A 11 2.59 -10.69 1.41
CA GLY A 11 2.27 -11.86 0.61
C GLY A 11 3.48 -12.77 0.41
N LYS A 12 3.39 -14.03 0.84
CA LYS A 12 4.41 -15.07 0.61
C LYS A 12 3.90 -16.10 -0.39
N ALA A 13 3.71 -15.67 -1.64
CA ALA A 13 3.31 -16.52 -2.75
C ALA A 13 3.82 -15.94 -4.08
N VAL A 14 3.72 -16.71 -5.17
CA VAL A 14 3.96 -16.18 -6.52
C VAL A 14 2.94 -15.07 -6.79
N GLY A 15 3.43 -13.87 -7.07
CA GLY A 15 2.63 -12.63 -7.15
C GLY A 15 2.81 -11.69 -5.95
N GLY A 16 3.50 -12.13 -4.90
CA GLY A 16 3.82 -11.31 -3.73
C GLY A 16 2.58 -10.77 -3.03
N THR A 17 2.64 -9.54 -2.53
CA THR A 17 1.53 -8.90 -1.80
C THR A 17 0.29 -8.64 -2.66
N SER A 18 0.38 -8.66 -3.99
CA SER A 18 -0.79 -8.51 -4.87
C SER A 18 -1.84 -9.63 -4.71
N VAL A 19 -1.45 -10.77 -4.12
CA VAL A 19 -2.38 -11.89 -3.84
C VAL A 19 -3.23 -11.67 -2.59
N VAL A 20 -2.87 -10.72 -1.72
CA VAL A 20 -3.53 -10.45 -0.43
C VAL A 20 -3.97 -9.00 -0.24
N ASN A 21 -3.56 -8.06 -1.08
CA ASN A 21 -3.90 -6.64 -0.98
C ASN A 21 -5.40 -6.34 -1.17
N TYR A 22 -5.85 -5.10 -0.99
CA TYR A 22 -7.26 -4.73 -1.20
C TYR A 22 -7.62 -4.42 -2.67
N MET A 23 -6.72 -4.71 -3.62
CA MET A 23 -6.90 -4.54 -5.07
C MET A 23 -7.14 -3.11 -5.55
N ILE A 24 -7.18 -2.12 -4.67
CA ILE A 24 -7.36 -0.70 -5.01
C ILE A 24 -6.29 -0.28 -6.02
N TYR A 25 -6.73 0.32 -7.11
CA TYR A 25 -5.87 0.77 -8.21
C TYR A 25 -5.79 2.30 -8.22
N THR A 26 -4.62 2.84 -7.84
CA THR A 26 -4.29 4.28 -7.80
C THR A 26 -2.88 4.52 -8.33
N ARG A 27 -2.66 5.58 -9.11
CA ARG A 27 -1.36 5.85 -9.77
C ARG A 27 -0.50 6.93 -9.12
N GLY A 28 -1.08 7.73 -8.24
CA GLY A 28 -0.43 8.89 -7.63
C GLY A 28 -0.77 10.15 -8.41
N MET A 29 -0.54 11.30 -7.77
CA MET A 29 -0.78 12.58 -8.41
C MET A 29 0.39 12.93 -9.36
N PRO A 30 0.15 13.66 -10.47
CA PRO A 30 1.23 14.07 -11.37
C PRO A 30 2.39 14.79 -10.67
N ILE A 31 2.06 15.61 -9.66
CA ILE A 31 3.05 16.37 -8.90
C ILE A 31 4.04 15.48 -8.14
N ASP A 32 3.62 14.31 -7.66
CA ASP A 32 4.50 13.41 -6.90
C ASP A 32 5.60 12.82 -7.79
N TRP A 33 5.24 12.36 -8.98
CA TRP A 33 6.19 11.87 -9.98
C TRP A 33 7.10 13.01 -10.49
N ASN A 34 6.54 14.20 -10.73
CA ASN A 34 7.33 15.35 -11.13
C ASN A 34 8.33 15.79 -10.04
N ARG A 35 7.99 15.66 -8.76
CA ARG A 35 8.93 15.87 -7.64
C ARG A 35 10.03 14.83 -7.60
N ILE A 36 9.72 13.57 -7.92
CA ILE A 36 10.74 12.52 -8.05
C ILE A 36 11.73 12.91 -9.15
N ALA A 37 11.24 13.30 -10.33
CA ALA A 37 12.08 13.74 -11.44
C ALA A 37 12.92 14.97 -11.10
N ALA A 38 12.30 16.00 -10.50
CA ALA A 38 12.97 17.24 -10.09
C ALA A 38 14.09 17.02 -9.06
N LYS A 39 14.08 15.90 -8.32
CA LYS A 39 15.16 15.48 -7.43
C LYS A 39 16.32 14.76 -8.14
N GLY A 40 16.41 14.88 -9.46
CA GLY A 40 17.49 14.30 -10.27
C GLY A 40 17.23 12.89 -10.78
N ASN A 41 15.98 12.42 -10.72
CA ASN A 41 15.59 11.09 -11.22
C ASN A 41 15.00 11.19 -12.64
N TYR A 42 15.86 11.36 -13.64
CA TYR A 42 15.43 11.44 -15.05
C TYR A 42 14.58 10.23 -15.47
N GLY A 43 13.63 10.42 -16.38
CA GLY A 43 12.73 9.35 -16.81
C GLY A 43 11.52 9.13 -15.90
N TRP A 44 11.45 9.75 -14.72
CA TRP A 44 10.43 9.45 -13.69
C TRP A 44 9.39 10.55 -13.49
N SER A 45 9.28 11.52 -14.41
CA SER A 45 8.18 12.48 -14.39
C SER A 45 6.84 11.79 -14.67
N TYR A 46 5.73 12.46 -14.36
CA TYR A 46 4.40 11.89 -14.61
C TYR A 46 4.19 11.50 -16.08
N GLU A 47 4.62 12.37 -17.00
CA GLU A 47 4.54 12.15 -18.43
C GLU A 47 5.31 10.90 -18.87
N GLU A 48 6.48 10.65 -18.26
CA GLU A 48 7.33 9.51 -18.60
C GLU A 48 6.84 8.19 -17.98
N VAL A 49 6.16 8.22 -16.81
CA VAL A 49 5.65 7.00 -16.17
C VAL A 49 4.23 6.62 -16.60
N LEU A 50 3.41 7.57 -17.03
CA LEU A 50 2.02 7.33 -17.44
C LEU A 50 1.91 6.27 -18.55
N PRO A 51 2.75 6.26 -19.61
CA PRO A 51 2.73 5.20 -20.62
C PRO A 51 2.92 3.80 -20.04
N TYR A 52 3.75 3.64 -19.01
CA TYR A 52 3.97 2.34 -18.35
C TYR A 52 2.77 1.89 -17.51
N TYR A 53 2.06 2.82 -16.86
CA TYR A 53 0.78 2.51 -16.23
C TYR A 53 -0.25 2.02 -17.24
N MET A 54 -0.37 2.72 -18.37
CA MET A 54 -1.33 2.38 -19.43
C MET A 54 -0.97 1.08 -20.15
N LYS A 55 0.33 0.80 -20.36
CA LYS A 55 0.82 -0.41 -21.03
C LYS A 55 0.35 -1.70 -20.36
N SER A 56 0.40 -1.74 -19.03
CA SER A 56 -0.06 -2.89 -18.25
C SER A 56 -1.59 -2.98 -18.15
N GLU A 57 -2.30 -1.86 -18.29
CA GLU A 57 -3.72 -1.75 -17.97
C GLU A 57 -4.65 -2.27 -19.08
N ARG A 58 -5.67 -3.01 -18.65
CA ARG A 58 -6.87 -3.34 -19.41
C ARG A 58 -8.09 -2.79 -18.67
N ALA A 59 -8.35 -1.50 -18.88
CA ALA A 59 -9.43 -0.79 -18.21
C ALA A 59 -10.81 -1.16 -18.78
N ASN A 60 -11.73 -1.52 -17.89
CA ASN A 60 -13.16 -1.67 -18.18
C ASN A 60 -13.94 -0.90 -17.11
N LEU A 61 -13.99 0.42 -17.29
CA LEU A 61 -14.48 1.39 -16.31
C LEU A 61 -15.72 2.14 -16.82
N ARG A 62 -16.76 2.21 -15.99
CA ARG A 62 -18.05 2.82 -16.30
C ARG A 62 -17.88 4.32 -16.52
N GLY A 63 -18.32 4.80 -17.69
CA GLY A 63 -18.25 6.22 -18.06
C GLY A 63 -16.87 6.70 -18.51
N LEU A 64 -15.85 5.85 -18.53
CA LEU A 64 -14.48 6.19 -18.91
C LEU A 64 -14.01 5.48 -20.19
N LYS A 65 -14.94 4.95 -21.00
CA LYS A 65 -14.62 4.21 -22.24
C LYS A 65 -13.77 5.01 -23.23
N ASN A 66 -13.96 6.33 -23.29
CA ASN A 66 -13.23 7.22 -24.20
C ASN A 66 -12.15 8.06 -23.48
N SER A 67 -11.87 7.79 -22.20
CA SER A 67 -10.83 8.52 -21.46
C SER A 67 -9.46 8.21 -22.09
N PRO A 68 -8.65 9.24 -22.43
CA PRO A 68 -7.30 9.05 -22.98
C PRO A 68 -6.30 8.61 -21.90
N TRP A 69 -6.70 8.67 -20.63
CA TRP A 69 -5.84 8.37 -19.49
C TRP A 69 -5.81 6.89 -19.11
N HIS A 70 -6.44 6.00 -19.88
CA HIS A 70 -6.49 4.57 -19.58
C HIS A 70 -6.06 3.70 -20.76
N GLY A 71 -5.24 2.69 -20.47
CA GLY A 71 -4.91 1.60 -21.38
C GLY A 71 -6.00 0.54 -21.40
N ARG A 72 -6.19 -0.12 -22.54
CA ARG A 72 -7.26 -1.14 -22.73
C ARG A 72 -6.73 -2.46 -23.30
N ASP A 73 -5.45 -2.52 -23.63
CA ASP A 73 -4.86 -3.66 -24.34
C ASP A 73 -3.90 -4.49 -23.46
N GLY A 74 -3.61 -4.02 -22.24
CA GLY A 74 -2.67 -4.66 -21.33
C GLY A 74 -3.15 -5.99 -20.74
N GLU A 75 -2.33 -6.61 -19.89
CA GLU A 75 -2.62 -7.91 -19.26
C GLU A 75 -3.35 -7.77 -17.91
N LEU A 76 -3.31 -6.60 -17.27
CA LEU A 76 -3.90 -6.36 -15.95
C LEU A 76 -5.31 -5.76 -16.08
N ASN A 77 -6.34 -6.55 -15.78
CA ASN A 77 -7.70 -6.03 -15.69
C ASN A 77 -7.82 -4.97 -14.58
N VAL A 78 -8.40 -3.81 -14.91
CA VAL A 78 -8.79 -2.76 -13.98
C VAL A 78 -10.27 -2.44 -14.21
N GLU A 79 -11.11 -2.71 -13.22
CA GLU A 79 -12.57 -2.61 -13.34
C GLU A 79 -13.20 -1.91 -12.14
N ASP A 80 -14.42 -1.43 -12.29
CA ASP A 80 -15.26 -1.04 -11.16
C ASP A 80 -15.63 -2.25 -10.31
N VAL A 81 -15.61 -2.10 -8.99
CA VAL A 81 -16.17 -3.11 -8.08
C VAL A 81 -17.68 -3.30 -8.40
N PRO A 82 -18.14 -4.55 -8.66
CA PRO A 82 -19.55 -4.79 -9.01
C PRO A 82 -20.53 -4.39 -7.90
N PHE A 83 -20.22 -4.78 -6.67
CA PHE A 83 -21.01 -4.46 -5.49
C PHE A 83 -20.84 -2.99 -5.07
N ARG A 84 -21.97 -2.31 -4.80
CA ARG A 84 -22.02 -0.96 -4.23
C ARG A 84 -23.15 -0.83 -3.21
N SER A 85 -22.82 -0.53 -1.97
CA SER A 85 -23.74 -0.28 -0.87
C SER A 85 -24.45 1.05 -1.02
N LYS A 86 -25.53 1.25 -0.25
CA LYS A 86 -26.18 2.57 -0.17
C LYS A 86 -25.29 3.62 0.52
N LEU A 87 -24.35 3.18 1.38
CA LEU A 87 -23.40 4.06 2.06
C LEU A 87 -22.36 4.62 1.09
N SER A 88 -21.91 3.84 0.12
CA SER A 88 -20.99 4.31 -0.93
C SER A 88 -21.60 5.47 -1.75
N LYS A 89 -22.90 5.41 -2.08
CA LYS A 89 -23.59 6.52 -2.73
C LYS A 89 -23.73 7.72 -1.79
N ALA A 90 -24.12 7.49 -0.53
CA ALA A 90 -24.22 8.57 0.46
C ALA A 90 -22.89 9.30 0.68
N PHE A 91 -21.76 8.58 0.63
CA PHE A 91 -20.43 9.16 0.71
C PHE A 91 -20.16 10.17 -0.41
N LEU A 92 -20.45 9.80 -1.66
CA LEU A 92 -20.27 10.71 -2.80
C LEU A 92 -21.27 11.87 -2.80
N ASP A 93 -22.53 11.62 -2.46
CA ASP A 93 -23.54 12.67 -2.34
C ASP A 93 -23.16 13.68 -1.23
N ALA A 94 -22.66 13.20 -0.09
CA ALA A 94 -22.16 14.03 1.01
C ALA A 94 -20.95 14.86 0.60
N ALA A 95 -19.99 14.25 -0.10
CA ALA A 95 -18.82 14.96 -0.60
C ALA A 95 -19.21 16.09 -1.57
N HIS A 96 -20.18 15.84 -2.43
CA HIS A 96 -20.73 16.86 -3.34
C HIS A 96 -21.36 18.04 -2.59
N LEU A 97 -22.14 17.79 -1.54
CA LEU A 97 -22.71 18.84 -0.70
C LEU A 97 -21.64 19.68 0.02
N LEU A 98 -20.48 19.10 0.32
CA LEU A 98 -19.33 19.81 0.87
C LEU A 98 -18.47 20.50 -0.21
N GLY A 99 -18.94 20.57 -1.46
CA GLY A 99 -18.27 21.27 -2.55
C GLY A 99 -17.25 20.45 -3.33
N ASN A 100 -17.16 19.13 -3.10
CA ASN A 100 -16.19 18.29 -3.80
C ASN A 100 -16.72 17.77 -5.14
N ARG A 101 -15.80 17.60 -6.09
CA ARG A 101 -16.08 17.07 -7.43
C ARG A 101 -16.03 15.55 -7.42
N ARG A 102 -16.85 14.93 -8.29
CA ARG A 102 -16.67 13.53 -8.67
C ARG A 102 -15.72 13.46 -9.85
N VAL A 103 -14.65 12.66 -9.73
CA VAL A 103 -13.56 12.63 -10.71
C VAL A 103 -13.14 11.21 -11.07
N ASP A 104 -12.39 11.09 -12.16
CA ASP A 104 -11.49 9.96 -12.37
C ASP A 104 -10.16 10.29 -11.68
N TYR A 105 -9.95 9.69 -10.53
CA TYR A 105 -8.78 9.98 -9.70
C TYR A 105 -7.46 9.40 -10.25
N ASN A 106 -7.52 8.61 -11.33
CA ASN A 106 -6.34 8.14 -12.05
C ASN A 106 -6.03 9.00 -13.30
N SER A 107 -6.79 10.09 -13.51
CA SER A 107 -6.50 11.13 -14.49
C SER A 107 -5.64 12.25 -13.88
N PRO A 108 -5.02 13.13 -14.70
CA PRO A 108 -4.21 14.24 -14.18
C PRO A 108 -4.97 15.23 -13.27
N ASP A 109 -6.27 15.45 -13.51
CA ASP A 109 -7.15 16.28 -12.65
C ASP A 109 -7.90 15.37 -11.65
N GLY A 110 -7.13 14.56 -10.93
CA GLY A 110 -7.63 13.49 -10.07
C GLY A 110 -8.07 13.92 -8.67
N PHE A 111 -8.06 15.23 -8.35
CA PHE A 111 -8.44 15.73 -7.03
C PHE A 111 -9.97 15.73 -6.86
N GLY A 112 -10.47 14.78 -6.07
CA GLY A 112 -11.89 14.67 -5.77
C GLY A 112 -12.28 13.27 -5.28
N PHE A 113 -13.54 12.92 -5.50
CA PHE A 113 -14.16 11.72 -4.93
C PHE A 113 -14.65 10.78 -6.02
N SER A 114 -14.58 9.46 -5.78
CA SER A 114 -15.09 8.47 -6.74
C SER A 114 -15.38 7.11 -6.09
N PHE A 115 -15.97 6.22 -6.90
CA PHE A 115 -15.99 4.79 -6.57
C PHE A 115 -14.62 4.18 -6.86
N ILE A 116 -14.26 3.13 -6.13
CA ILE A 116 -12.98 2.45 -6.30
C ILE A 116 -12.93 1.70 -7.65
N GLN A 117 -11.81 1.92 -8.35
CA GLN A 117 -11.31 1.09 -9.43
C GLN A 117 -10.35 0.05 -8.84
N ALA A 118 -10.43 -1.20 -9.30
CA ALA A 118 -9.70 -2.31 -8.69
C ALA A 118 -9.06 -3.25 -9.71
N THR A 119 -7.97 -3.90 -9.32
CA THR A 119 -7.31 -4.97 -10.10
C THR A 119 -8.09 -6.29 -9.98
N ILE A 120 -9.25 -6.33 -10.63
CA ILE A 120 -10.20 -7.45 -10.65
C ILE A 120 -10.57 -7.80 -12.09
N ASN A 121 -11.06 -9.01 -12.32
CA ASN A 121 -11.68 -9.43 -13.57
C ASN A 121 -13.00 -10.10 -13.22
N ARG A 122 -14.11 -9.43 -13.54
CA ARG A 122 -15.47 -9.84 -13.17
C ARG A 122 -15.56 -10.13 -11.66
N GLY A 123 -15.20 -9.15 -10.84
CA GLY A 123 -15.24 -9.26 -9.37
C GLY A 123 -14.23 -10.20 -8.71
N ILE A 124 -13.41 -10.93 -9.49
CA ILE A 124 -12.39 -11.84 -8.96
C ILE A 124 -11.03 -11.15 -9.02
N ARG A 125 -10.25 -11.23 -7.93
CA ARG A 125 -8.87 -10.73 -7.87
C ARG A 125 -8.03 -11.11 -9.10
N THR A 126 -7.30 -10.11 -9.58
CA THR A 126 -6.23 -10.27 -10.58
C THR A 126 -4.90 -9.84 -9.95
N SER A 127 -4.16 -10.83 -9.40
CA SER A 127 -2.80 -10.61 -8.90
C SER A 127 -1.81 -10.42 -10.05
N SER A 128 -0.62 -9.88 -9.77
CA SER A 128 0.44 -9.74 -10.78
C SER A 128 0.85 -11.08 -11.39
N ALA A 129 0.87 -12.16 -10.60
CA ALA A 129 1.13 -13.50 -11.13
C ALA A 129 0.02 -13.98 -12.07
N LYS A 130 -1.25 -13.70 -11.75
CA LYS A 130 -2.39 -14.09 -12.59
C LYS A 130 -2.40 -13.31 -13.90
N ALA A 131 -2.10 -12.02 -13.86
CA ALA A 131 -1.97 -11.18 -15.06
C ALA A 131 -0.78 -11.63 -15.92
N PHE A 132 0.43 -11.54 -15.38
CA PHE A 132 1.66 -11.56 -16.18
C PHE A 132 2.37 -12.92 -16.26
N LEU A 133 2.18 -13.82 -15.28
CA LEU A 133 2.91 -15.10 -15.23
C LEU A 133 2.07 -16.28 -15.68
N HIS A 134 0.78 -16.35 -15.34
CA HIS A 134 -0.03 -17.56 -15.58
C HIS A 134 -0.15 -17.92 -17.06
N ASN A 135 -0.28 -16.92 -17.93
CA ASN A 135 -0.36 -17.12 -19.38
C ASN A 135 1.03 -17.34 -20.01
N ASN A 136 2.11 -16.95 -19.32
CA ASN A 136 3.47 -16.95 -19.85
C ASN A 136 4.37 -18.05 -19.26
N LYS A 137 3.94 -18.75 -18.20
CA LYS A 137 4.73 -19.77 -17.47
C LYS A 137 5.16 -21.00 -18.27
N LYS A 138 4.59 -21.21 -19.47
CA LYS A 138 4.94 -22.33 -20.37
C LYS A 138 6.08 -21.97 -21.35
N ARG A 139 6.51 -20.72 -21.40
CA ARG A 139 7.62 -20.28 -22.26
C ARG A 139 8.91 -21.01 -21.83
N LYS A 140 9.62 -21.61 -22.80
CA LYS A 140 10.82 -22.42 -22.53
C LYS A 140 11.97 -21.64 -21.89
N ASN A 141 12.00 -20.32 -22.07
CA ASN A 141 13.00 -19.40 -21.53
C ASN A 141 12.57 -18.75 -20.20
N LEU A 142 11.48 -19.20 -19.57
CA LEU A 142 11.03 -18.70 -18.27
C LEU A 142 10.97 -19.86 -17.25
N HIS A 143 11.82 -19.80 -16.23
CA HIS A 143 11.85 -20.77 -15.15
C HIS A 143 11.35 -20.13 -13.85
N ILE A 144 10.25 -20.64 -13.31
CA ILE A 144 9.68 -20.17 -12.04
C ILE A 144 9.91 -21.23 -10.97
N LEU A 145 10.76 -20.91 -9.99
CA LEU A 145 11.11 -21.82 -8.91
C LEU A 145 10.41 -21.42 -7.60
N THR A 146 9.40 -22.17 -7.20
CA THR A 146 8.69 -21.93 -5.94
C THR A 146 9.36 -22.63 -4.75
N LYS A 147 9.04 -22.16 -3.54
CA LYS A 147 9.61 -22.64 -2.26
C LYS A 147 11.14 -22.51 -2.21
N SER A 148 11.66 -21.47 -2.87
CA SER A 148 13.07 -21.12 -2.92
C SER A 148 13.27 -19.78 -2.23
N TYR A 149 14.02 -19.76 -1.13
CA TYR A 149 14.29 -18.55 -0.36
C TYR A 149 15.74 -18.13 -0.60
N VAL A 150 15.94 -16.99 -1.26
CA VAL A 150 17.28 -16.45 -1.53
C VAL A 150 17.91 -15.99 -0.22
N THR A 151 19.13 -16.43 0.05
CA THR A 151 19.85 -16.17 1.29
C THR A 151 21.03 -15.21 1.11
N LYS A 152 21.58 -15.12 -0.10
CA LYS A 152 22.72 -14.25 -0.40
C LYS A 152 22.83 -13.94 -1.89
N ILE A 153 23.22 -12.71 -2.22
CA ILE A 153 23.66 -12.31 -3.56
C ILE A 153 25.16 -12.55 -3.64
N LEU A 154 25.58 -13.20 -4.72
CA LEU A 154 26.98 -13.48 -4.97
C LEU A 154 27.59 -12.29 -5.71
N ILE A 155 28.49 -11.58 -5.04
CA ILE A 155 29.14 -10.36 -5.53
C ILE A 155 30.66 -10.55 -5.37
N ASP A 156 31.39 -10.34 -6.45
CA ASP A 156 32.85 -10.33 -6.40
C ASP A 156 33.33 -9.05 -5.69
N PRO A 157 34.08 -9.14 -4.57
CA PRO A 157 34.45 -7.99 -3.76
C PRO A 157 35.47 -7.06 -4.43
N GLN A 158 36.25 -7.55 -5.40
CA GLN A 158 37.25 -6.74 -6.09
C GLN A 158 36.62 -5.99 -7.26
N THR A 159 35.90 -6.72 -8.09
CA THR A 159 35.29 -6.18 -9.31
C THR A 159 33.95 -5.51 -9.08
N LYS A 160 33.37 -5.71 -7.88
CA LYS A 160 32.02 -5.28 -7.46
C LYS A 160 30.94 -5.69 -8.46
N THR A 161 30.99 -6.94 -8.92
CA THR A 161 30.06 -7.46 -9.92
C THR A 161 29.20 -8.56 -9.32
N ALA A 162 27.88 -8.42 -9.39
CA ALA A 162 26.96 -9.49 -9.04
C ALA A 162 26.94 -10.55 -10.15
N TYR A 163 27.07 -11.82 -9.78
CA TYR A 163 27.20 -12.93 -10.74
C TYR A 163 26.26 -14.10 -10.44
N GLY A 164 25.42 -13.99 -9.41
CA GLY A 164 24.45 -15.03 -9.07
C GLY A 164 23.80 -14.85 -7.72
N VAL A 165 23.04 -15.85 -7.31
CA VAL A 165 22.42 -15.92 -5.98
C VAL A 165 22.53 -17.31 -5.39
N GLU A 166 22.56 -17.33 -4.07
CA GLU A 166 22.45 -18.50 -3.24
C GLU A 166 21.04 -18.57 -2.65
N PHE A 167 20.41 -19.74 -2.66
CA PHE A 167 19.08 -19.92 -2.10
C PHE A 167 18.90 -21.29 -1.44
N GLN A 168 17.97 -21.36 -0.49
CA GLN A 168 17.53 -22.62 0.10
C GLN A 168 16.20 -23.08 -0.49
N ARG A 169 16.11 -24.36 -0.86
CA ARG A 169 14.89 -25.01 -1.31
C ARG A 169 14.77 -26.38 -0.67
N LEU A 170 13.66 -26.64 0.02
CA LEU A 170 13.40 -27.91 0.72
C LEU A 170 14.57 -28.31 1.65
N GLY A 171 15.09 -27.35 2.41
CA GLY A 171 16.20 -27.54 3.36
C GLY A 171 17.59 -27.61 2.72
N ARG A 172 17.70 -27.74 1.39
CA ARG A 172 18.98 -27.83 0.68
C ARG A 172 19.38 -26.49 0.10
N LYS A 173 20.69 -26.25 0.11
CA LYS A 173 21.32 -25.03 -0.40
C LYS A 173 21.67 -25.21 -1.88
N TYR A 174 21.39 -24.20 -2.69
CA TYR A 174 21.63 -24.18 -4.12
C TYR A 174 22.26 -22.84 -4.53
N THR A 175 22.97 -22.86 -5.64
CA THR A 175 23.54 -21.67 -6.28
C THR A 175 23.08 -21.63 -7.73
N VAL A 176 22.71 -20.43 -8.19
CA VAL A 176 22.44 -20.16 -9.62
C VAL A 176 23.23 -18.93 -10.04
N PHE A 177 23.82 -18.99 -11.22
CA PHE A 177 24.62 -17.91 -11.80
C PHE A 177 23.81 -17.13 -12.82
N ALA A 178 24.10 -15.84 -12.95
CA ALA A 178 23.50 -14.95 -13.91
C ALA A 178 24.58 -14.43 -14.87
N GLU A 179 24.42 -14.68 -16.18
CA GLU A 179 25.36 -14.21 -17.20
C GLU A 179 25.29 -12.69 -17.40
N LYS A 180 24.09 -12.12 -17.24
CA LYS A 180 23.82 -10.70 -17.43
C LYS A 180 23.69 -9.98 -16.09
N GLU A 181 22.61 -10.26 -15.35
CA GLU A 181 22.21 -9.42 -14.24
C GLU A 181 21.38 -10.18 -13.19
N VAL A 182 21.54 -9.78 -11.92
CA VAL A 182 20.65 -10.14 -10.82
C VAL A 182 19.67 -8.98 -10.56
N ILE A 183 18.37 -9.28 -10.49
CA ILE A 183 17.32 -8.28 -10.26
C ILE A 183 16.59 -8.63 -8.96
N LEU A 184 16.65 -7.74 -7.98
CA LEU A 184 15.90 -7.88 -6.74
C LEU A 184 14.49 -7.33 -6.92
N SER A 185 13.50 -8.19 -6.68
CA SER A 185 12.08 -7.81 -6.60
C SER A 185 11.44 -8.45 -5.37
N ALA A 186 12.17 -8.47 -4.25
CA ALA A 186 11.74 -9.11 -3.00
C ALA A 186 10.85 -8.17 -2.14
N GLY A 187 10.69 -6.92 -2.57
CA GLY A 187 9.84 -5.93 -1.93
C GLY A 187 10.58 -5.05 -0.92
N PRO A 188 9.88 -4.05 -0.34
CA PRO A 188 10.46 -2.98 0.48
C PRO A 188 11.07 -3.44 1.81
N ILE A 189 10.95 -4.73 2.14
CA ILE A 189 11.49 -5.29 3.38
C ILE A 189 12.57 -6.33 3.08
N GLU A 190 12.33 -7.25 2.15
CA GLU A 190 13.27 -8.34 1.87
C GLU A 190 14.41 -7.92 0.92
N SER A 191 14.19 -6.97 0.00
CA SER A 191 15.26 -6.44 -0.87
C SER A 191 16.37 -5.76 -0.08
N PRO A 192 16.11 -4.77 0.81
CA PRO A 192 17.16 -4.18 1.65
C PRO A 192 17.77 -5.18 2.63
N HIS A 193 16.96 -6.12 3.16
CA HIS A 193 17.45 -7.19 4.04
C HIS A 193 18.49 -8.06 3.33
N LEU A 194 18.19 -8.51 2.12
CA LEU A 194 19.08 -9.35 1.32
C LEU A 194 20.34 -8.59 0.86
N LEU A 195 20.22 -7.31 0.49
CA LEU A 195 21.39 -6.46 0.18
C LEU A 195 22.35 -6.40 1.38
N MET A 196 21.83 -6.10 2.57
CA MET A 196 22.64 -6.01 3.78
C MET A 196 23.31 -7.35 4.12
N LEU A 197 22.58 -8.47 4.06
CA LEU A 197 23.15 -9.82 4.26
C LEU A 197 24.23 -10.17 3.21
N SER A 198 24.20 -9.51 2.06
CA SER A 198 25.15 -9.70 0.97
C SER A 198 26.33 -8.71 1.02
N GLY A 199 26.45 -7.91 2.07
CA GLY A 199 27.56 -6.96 2.24
C GLY A 199 27.33 -5.59 1.59
N VAL A 200 26.10 -5.26 1.20
CA VAL A 200 25.73 -3.96 0.62
C VAL A 200 24.76 -3.24 1.57
N GLY A 201 25.23 -2.18 2.23
CA GLY A 201 24.45 -1.50 3.26
C GLY A 201 25.32 -0.68 4.22
N PRO A 202 24.75 -0.15 5.32
CA PRO A 202 25.48 0.78 6.18
C PRO A 202 26.69 0.10 6.83
N ALA A 203 27.89 0.58 6.50
CA ALA A 203 29.13 -0.16 6.79
C ALA A 203 29.31 -0.51 8.27
N ASP A 204 29.04 0.42 9.18
CA ASP A 204 29.20 0.19 10.62
C ASP A 204 28.20 -0.83 11.16
N HIS A 205 26.96 -0.79 10.66
CA HIS A 205 25.93 -1.77 11.00
C HIS A 205 26.33 -3.17 10.51
N LEU A 206 26.80 -3.29 9.26
CA LEU A 206 27.27 -4.57 8.71
C LEU A 206 28.46 -5.13 9.49
N ARG A 207 29.45 -4.29 9.81
CA ARG A 207 30.62 -4.67 10.64
C ARG A 207 30.20 -5.18 12.02
N SER A 208 29.19 -4.58 12.66
CA SER A 208 28.71 -5.05 13.97
C SER A 208 28.12 -6.46 13.96
N PHE A 209 27.72 -6.96 12.78
CA PHE A 209 27.25 -8.33 12.57
C PHE A 209 28.34 -9.25 12.00
N GLY A 210 29.58 -8.77 11.85
CA GLY A 210 30.68 -9.52 11.24
C GLY A 210 30.50 -9.76 9.74
N ILE A 211 29.70 -8.94 9.05
CA ILE A 211 29.48 -9.03 7.61
C ILE A 211 30.57 -8.23 6.89
N ASN A 212 31.23 -8.84 5.91
CA ASN A 212 32.19 -8.14 5.06
C ASN A 212 31.47 -7.07 4.23
N VAL A 213 31.94 -5.82 4.33
CA VAL A 213 31.37 -4.69 3.60
C VAL A 213 31.94 -4.68 2.18
N ILE A 214 31.08 -4.92 1.20
CA ILE A 214 31.41 -4.81 -0.23
C ILE A 214 31.16 -3.38 -0.71
N GLN A 215 30.05 -2.79 -0.27
CA GLN A 215 29.68 -1.43 -0.63
C GLN A 215 28.90 -0.77 0.52
N ASP A 216 29.39 0.39 0.95
CA ASP A 216 28.70 1.22 1.93
C ASP A 216 27.59 2.03 1.22
N LEU A 217 26.35 1.80 1.63
CA LEU A 217 25.15 2.49 1.14
C LEU A 217 24.15 2.60 2.29
N LYS A 218 23.28 3.60 2.26
CA LYS A 218 22.24 3.81 3.28
C LYS A 218 21.01 2.89 3.11
N VAL A 219 21.25 1.62 2.82
CA VAL A 219 20.21 0.59 2.66
C VAL A 219 19.41 0.46 3.95
N GLY A 220 18.08 0.60 3.85
CA GLY A 220 17.17 0.52 5.00
C GLY A 220 17.13 1.75 5.91
N GLU A 221 17.97 2.77 5.69
CA GLU A 221 18.03 3.97 6.56
C GLU A 221 16.92 4.99 6.27
N THR A 222 16.08 4.75 5.26
CA THR A 222 14.84 5.50 5.04
C THR A 222 13.70 4.53 4.76
N LEU A 223 12.60 4.71 5.46
CA LEU A 223 11.36 3.98 5.23
C LEU A 223 10.20 4.96 5.37
N TYR A 224 9.37 5.05 4.34
CA TYR A 224 8.04 5.65 4.47
C TYR A 224 6.98 4.58 4.38
N ASP A 225 5.83 4.89 4.94
CA ASP A 225 4.64 4.06 4.87
C ASP A 225 3.41 4.94 5.06
N HIS A 226 2.32 4.57 4.42
CA HIS A 226 1.05 5.22 4.65
C HIS A 226 0.40 4.65 5.91
N ILE A 227 -0.03 5.54 6.79
CA ILE A 227 -0.72 5.18 8.03
C ILE A 227 -2.18 5.63 8.03
N SER A 228 -2.97 4.96 8.84
CA SER A 228 -4.40 5.19 9.01
C SER A 228 -4.81 5.07 10.47
N PHE A 229 -6.00 5.60 10.78
CA PHE A 229 -6.71 5.38 12.03
C PHE A 229 -8.06 4.69 11.73
N PRO A 230 -8.19 3.37 11.97
CA PRO A 230 -9.42 2.62 11.71
C PRO A 230 -10.50 2.82 12.79
N GLY A 231 -10.24 3.68 13.78
CA GLY A 231 -11.01 3.75 15.01
C GLY A 231 -12.29 4.56 14.97
N ILE A 232 -12.43 5.44 13.99
CA ILE A 232 -13.61 6.30 13.87
C ILE A 232 -14.79 5.47 13.42
N THR A 233 -15.77 5.28 14.32
CA THR A 233 -16.89 4.37 14.07
C THR A 233 -18.21 5.12 14.13
N PHE A 234 -19.10 4.82 13.18
CA PHE A 234 -20.44 5.38 13.11
C PHE A 234 -21.47 4.27 13.22
N LEU A 235 -22.46 4.46 14.09
CA LEU A 235 -23.61 3.57 14.24
C LEU A 235 -24.74 4.00 13.31
N LEU A 236 -25.52 3.04 12.83
CA LEU A 236 -26.70 3.27 12.01
C LEU A 236 -27.97 2.82 12.75
N ASN A 237 -29.08 3.51 12.50
CA ASN A 237 -30.41 3.04 12.93
C ASN A 237 -31.04 2.09 11.91
N ALA A 238 -30.60 2.18 10.65
CA ALA A 238 -31.08 1.33 9.57
C ALA A 238 -30.27 0.02 9.49
N THR A 239 -30.96 -1.09 9.19
CA THR A 239 -30.36 -2.41 9.05
C THR A 239 -30.04 -2.73 7.59
N GLN A 240 -29.15 -3.71 7.37
CA GLN A 240 -28.78 -4.24 6.04
C GLN A 240 -28.07 -3.23 5.12
N LEU A 241 -27.43 -2.22 5.70
CA LEU A 241 -26.63 -1.24 4.95
C LEU A 241 -25.13 -1.54 4.99
N THR A 242 -24.71 -2.40 5.92
CA THR A 242 -23.32 -2.71 6.21
C THR A 242 -22.97 -4.15 5.85
N LEU A 243 -21.67 -4.39 5.65
CA LEU A 243 -21.14 -5.74 5.54
C LEU A 243 -20.91 -6.31 6.94
N VAL A 244 -21.71 -7.33 7.26
CA VAL A 244 -21.55 -8.17 8.45
C VAL A 244 -21.28 -9.58 7.97
N GLU A 245 -20.16 -10.19 8.39
CA GLU A 245 -19.64 -11.44 7.84
C GLU A 245 -20.70 -12.56 7.76
N ARG A 246 -21.42 -12.81 8.87
CA ARG A 246 -22.47 -13.83 8.93
C ARG A 246 -23.63 -13.60 7.96
N LYS A 247 -23.88 -12.35 7.54
CA LYS A 247 -24.93 -12.00 6.58
C LYS A 247 -24.47 -12.19 5.13
N ILE A 248 -23.17 -12.31 4.89
CA ILE A 248 -22.58 -12.39 3.55
C ILE A 248 -22.29 -13.84 3.16
N ALA A 249 -21.88 -14.69 4.12
CA ALA A 249 -21.53 -16.09 3.90
C ALA A 249 -22.76 -17.01 3.72
N THR A 250 -23.69 -16.64 2.83
CA THR A 250 -24.88 -17.43 2.49
C THR A 250 -24.64 -18.23 1.21
N ILE A 251 -25.38 -19.34 1.04
CA ILE A 251 -25.32 -20.16 -0.19
C ILE A 251 -25.69 -19.31 -1.41
N GLN A 252 -26.70 -18.45 -1.30
CA GLN A 252 -27.14 -17.58 -2.39
C GLN A 252 -26.04 -16.61 -2.84
N ASN A 253 -25.39 -15.91 -1.91
CA ASN A 253 -24.30 -14.99 -2.24
C ASN A 253 -23.09 -15.74 -2.81
N THR A 254 -22.83 -16.95 -2.31
CA THR A 254 -21.75 -17.82 -2.83
C THR A 254 -22.03 -18.21 -4.28
N LEU A 255 -23.26 -18.65 -4.59
CA LEU A 255 -23.67 -18.98 -5.96
C LEU A 255 -23.60 -17.75 -6.87
N GLN A 256 -24.11 -16.60 -6.43
CA GLN A 256 -24.03 -15.35 -7.20
C GLN A 256 -22.59 -14.96 -7.53
N TYR A 257 -21.68 -15.03 -6.54
CA TYR A 257 -20.28 -14.70 -6.74
C TYR A 257 -19.57 -15.69 -7.65
N THR A 258 -19.77 -17.00 -7.45
CA THR A 258 -19.12 -18.04 -8.27
C THR A 258 -19.58 -18.02 -9.73
N GLN A 259 -20.86 -17.73 -9.98
CA GLN A 259 -21.43 -17.71 -11.33
C GLN A 259 -21.18 -16.39 -12.07
N PHE A 260 -21.33 -15.26 -11.39
CA PHE A 260 -21.36 -13.94 -12.02
C PHE A 260 -20.22 -13.00 -11.58
N GLY A 261 -19.48 -13.36 -10.52
CA GLY A 261 -18.46 -12.49 -9.96
C GLY A 261 -19.05 -11.23 -9.30
N ASP A 262 -20.29 -11.33 -8.81
CA ASP A 262 -21.05 -10.19 -8.29
C ASP A 262 -21.59 -10.48 -6.87
N GLY A 263 -22.22 -9.49 -6.27
CA GLY A 263 -22.81 -9.55 -4.93
C GLY A 263 -21.81 -9.18 -3.84
N PRO A 264 -22.24 -9.22 -2.55
CA PRO A 264 -21.45 -8.72 -1.43
C PRO A 264 -20.07 -9.39 -1.27
N MET A 265 -19.90 -10.62 -1.76
CA MET A 265 -18.61 -11.33 -1.74
C MET A 265 -17.58 -10.80 -2.75
N SER A 266 -18.01 -10.01 -3.74
CA SER A 266 -17.10 -9.28 -4.64
C SER A 266 -16.52 -7.99 -4.02
N SER A 267 -16.97 -7.63 -2.81
CA SER A 267 -16.52 -6.43 -2.10
C SER A 267 -15.05 -6.52 -1.69
N LEU A 268 -14.38 -5.37 -1.65
CA LEU A 268 -13.01 -5.21 -1.18
C LEU A 268 -12.97 -5.06 0.35
N ALA A 269 -13.51 -6.04 1.08
CA ALA A 269 -13.67 -5.99 2.53
C ALA A 269 -14.48 -4.76 3.02
N GLY A 270 -15.45 -4.32 2.23
CA GLY A 270 -16.33 -3.19 2.55
C GLY A 270 -15.85 -1.83 2.07
N VAL A 271 -14.62 -1.70 1.58
CA VAL A 271 -14.12 -0.45 1.02
C VAL A 271 -14.66 -0.26 -0.41
N GLU A 272 -15.31 0.87 -0.67
CA GLU A 272 -16.09 1.07 -1.91
C GLU A 272 -15.82 2.41 -2.60
N THR A 273 -15.40 3.42 -1.84
CA THR A 273 -15.18 4.78 -2.34
C THR A 273 -13.85 5.34 -1.86
N ILE A 274 -13.32 6.26 -2.66
CA ILE A 274 -12.11 7.01 -2.40
C ILE A 274 -12.41 8.50 -2.49
N GLY A 275 -11.73 9.33 -1.69
CA GLY A 275 -11.86 10.78 -1.74
C GLY A 275 -10.57 11.47 -1.34
N TYR A 276 -10.05 12.33 -2.20
CA TYR A 276 -8.88 13.14 -1.90
C TYR A 276 -9.32 14.47 -1.29
N ILE A 277 -8.74 14.81 -0.14
CA ILE A 277 -8.97 16.09 0.51
C ILE A 277 -7.64 16.77 0.83
N LYS A 278 -7.72 18.09 0.99
CA LYS A 278 -6.64 18.91 1.49
C LYS A 278 -7.06 19.47 2.84
N THR A 279 -6.32 19.13 3.89
CA THR A 279 -6.57 19.68 5.23
C THR A 279 -6.00 21.10 5.35
N ASN A 280 -6.44 21.81 6.38
CA ASN A 280 -5.91 23.12 6.77
C ASN A 280 -4.44 23.03 7.26
N GLU A 281 -3.91 21.84 7.52
CA GLU A 281 -2.51 21.62 7.89
C GLU A 281 -1.58 21.56 6.67
N SER A 282 -2.14 21.41 5.46
CA SER A 282 -1.36 21.34 4.22
C SER A 282 -0.73 22.68 3.87
N GLU A 283 0.58 22.66 3.61
CA GLU A 283 1.34 23.81 3.08
C GLU A 283 1.41 23.79 1.54
N GLU A 284 0.79 22.79 0.91
CA GLU A 284 0.86 22.62 -0.53
C GLU A 284 0.07 23.71 -1.26
N LEU A 285 0.52 24.11 -2.44
CA LEU A 285 -0.22 25.04 -3.31
C LEU A 285 -1.12 24.26 -4.27
N GLY A 286 -2.33 24.77 -4.50
CA GLY A 286 -3.31 24.12 -5.38
C GLY A 286 -3.95 22.86 -4.79
N ASP A 287 -4.50 22.03 -5.68
CA ASP A 287 -5.29 20.83 -5.38
C ASP A 287 -4.41 19.60 -5.15
N ILE A 288 -3.49 19.70 -4.19
CA ILE A 288 -2.62 18.60 -3.78
C ILE A 288 -3.14 18.05 -2.45
N PRO A 289 -3.59 16.79 -2.40
CA PRO A 289 -4.15 16.21 -1.18
C PRO A 289 -3.05 15.77 -0.21
N ASP A 290 -3.30 15.93 1.07
CA ASP A 290 -2.52 15.35 2.16
C ASP A 290 -3.24 14.16 2.81
N ILE A 291 -4.52 13.96 2.48
CA ILE A 291 -5.35 12.86 2.95
C ILE A 291 -6.13 12.21 1.80
N GLU A 292 -6.14 10.88 1.79
CA GLU A 292 -7.15 10.09 1.09
C GLU A 292 -8.15 9.52 2.10
N LEU A 293 -9.44 9.58 1.78
CA LEU A 293 -10.55 9.00 2.53
C LEU A 293 -10.99 7.70 1.86
N LEU A 294 -11.08 6.63 2.63
CA LEU A 294 -11.55 5.31 2.21
C LEU A 294 -12.91 5.08 2.86
N GLY A 295 -13.97 5.26 2.06
CA GLY A 295 -15.34 5.01 2.52
C GLY A 295 -15.60 3.51 2.59
N SER A 296 -15.90 3.02 3.79
CA SER A 296 -16.19 1.62 4.04
C SER A 296 -17.60 1.42 4.57
N CYS A 297 -18.28 0.36 4.13
CA CYS A 297 -19.52 -0.12 4.72
C CYS A 297 -19.30 -1.20 5.80
N ALA A 298 -18.06 -1.38 6.28
CA ALA A 298 -17.70 -2.23 7.40
C ALA A 298 -17.05 -1.41 8.54
N SER A 299 -16.91 -2.00 9.72
CA SER A 299 -16.22 -1.43 10.88
C SER A 299 -15.35 -2.51 11.57
N LEU A 300 -14.60 -2.12 12.59
CA LEU A 300 -13.83 -3.05 13.44
C LEU A 300 -14.72 -4.10 14.14
N ALA A 301 -16.03 -3.86 14.24
CA ALA A 301 -16.98 -4.78 14.87
C ALA A 301 -17.71 -5.69 13.86
N SER A 302 -17.57 -5.45 12.54
CA SER A 302 -18.34 -6.11 11.48
C SER A 302 -18.19 -7.63 11.40
N ASP A 303 -17.09 -8.18 11.92
CA ASP A 303 -16.75 -9.60 11.86
C ASP A 303 -16.54 -10.22 13.25
N GLN A 304 -17.05 -9.57 14.30
CA GLN A 304 -16.93 -10.04 15.69
C GLN A 304 -15.47 -10.26 16.13
N GLY A 305 -14.54 -9.50 15.53
CA GLY A 305 -13.13 -9.51 15.92
C GLY A 305 -12.35 -10.71 15.37
N ASN A 306 -12.92 -11.44 14.41
CA ASN A 306 -12.31 -12.67 13.89
C ASN A 306 -11.09 -12.41 13.01
N VAL A 307 -11.22 -11.55 12.00
CA VAL A 307 -10.24 -11.31 10.95
C VAL A 307 -9.74 -9.87 10.97
N VAL A 308 -10.63 -8.88 11.04
CA VAL A 308 -10.31 -7.45 10.93
C VAL A 308 -9.49 -7.00 12.14
N ALA A 309 -10.00 -7.21 13.36
CA ALA A 309 -9.30 -6.79 14.58
C ALA A 309 -7.94 -7.51 14.74
N LYS A 310 -7.88 -8.81 14.46
CA LYS A 310 -6.62 -9.59 14.51
C LYS A 310 -5.65 -9.20 13.40
N GLY A 311 -6.13 -8.93 12.20
CA GLY A 311 -5.34 -8.44 11.08
C GLY A 311 -4.71 -7.08 11.35
N LEU A 312 -5.33 -6.28 12.21
CA LEU A 312 -4.77 -5.01 12.71
C LEU A 312 -3.96 -5.19 14.00
N HIS A 313 -3.88 -6.38 14.59
CA HIS A 313 -3.21 -6.60 15.87
C HIS A 313 -3.77 -5.71 16.99
N LEU A 314 -5.09 -5.52 16.95
CA LEU A 314 -5.83 -4.77 17.96
C LEU A 314 -5.86 -5.58 19.26
N SER A 315 -5.48 -4.96 20.37
CA SER A 315 -5.42 -5.63 21.66
C SER A 315 -6.82 -6.00 22.18
N ASP A 316 -6.95 -7.22 22.71
CA ASP A 316 -8.20 -7.75 23.27
C ASP A 316 -8.88 -6.82 24.28
N TRP A 317 -8.10 -6.18 25.16
CA TRP A 317 -8.66 -5.29 26.18
C TRP A 317 -9.41 -4.11 25.55
N LEU A 318 -8.86 -3.55 24.46
CA LEU A 318 -9.45 -2.43 23.75
C LEU A 318 -10.64 -2.90 22.91
N TYR A 319 -10.51 -4.04 22.25
CA TYR A 319 -11.60 -4.64 21.48
C TYR A 319 -12.82 -4.93 22.36
N ASN A 320 -12.62 -5.63 23.48
CA ASN A 320 -13.68 -6.01 24.41
C ASN A 320 -14.39 -4.81 25.03
N GLN A 321 -13.66 -3.72 25.30
CA GLN A 321 -14.27 -2.53 25.93
C GLN A 321 -14.94 -1.59 24.94
N VAL A 322 -14.46 -1.52 23.70
CA VAL A 322 -14.91 -0.52 22.71
C VAL A 322 -15.78 -1.13 21.61
N TYR A 323 -15.36 -2.24 20.99
CA TYR A 323 -16.00 -2.74 19.77
C TYR A 323 -16.95 -3.93 20.03
N LYS A 324 -16.66 -4.77 21.01
CA LYS A 324 -17.54 -5.88 21.41
C LYS A 324 -18.99 -5.47 21.71
N PRO A 325 -19.26 -4.33 22.38
CA PRO A 325 -20.64 -3.89 22.64
C PRO A 325 -21.47 -3.57 21.40
N ILE A 326 -20.84 -3.42 20.22
CA ILE A 326 -21.49 -3.02 18.97
C ILE A 326 -21.40 -4.09 17.86
N GLU A 327 -20.95 -5.31 18.17
CA GLU A 327 -20.83 -6.44 17.21
C GLU A 327 -22.12 -6.77 16.46
N ASN A 328 -23.28 -6.51 17.08
CA ASN A 328 -24.59 -6.79 16.50
C ASN A 328 -25.32 -5.52 16.03
N ILE A 329 -24.62 -4.39 15.95
CA ILE A 329 -25.15 -3.11 15.50
C ILE A 329 -24.53 -2.78 14.14
N ASP A 330 -25.38 -2.47 13.15
CA ASP A 330 -24.94 -1.97 11.85
C ASP A 330 -24.06 -0.73 12.06
N SER A 331 -22.78 -0.86 11.74
CA SER A 331 -21.78 0.17 11.94
C SER A 331 -20.80 0.22 10.78
N PHE A 332 -20.25 1.39 10.52
CA PHE A 332 -19.32 1.61 9.42
C PHE A 332 -18.20 2.59 9.82
N THR A 333 -17.17 2.66 8.99
CA THR A 333 -16.06 3.61 9.17
C THR A 333 -15.72 4.30 7.85
N VAL A 334 -15.17 5.50 7.96
CA VAL A 334 -14.39 6.11 6.89
C VAL A 334 -12.96 6.17 7.40
N LEU A 335 -12.07 5.42 6.78
CA LEU A 335 -10.66 5.48 7.12
C LEU A 335 -10.03 6.67 6.40
N PHE A 336 -8.97 7.24 6.97
CA PHE A 336 -8.09 8.13 6.22
C PHE A 336 -6.74 7.46 5.98
N MET A 337 -6.07 7.84 4.91
CA MET A 337 -4.67 7.54 4.64
C MET A 337 -3.89 8.85 4.65
N LEU A 338 -2.86 8.93 5.49
CA LEU A 338 -1.93 10.05 5.47
C LEU A 338 -0.99 9.90 4.26
N LEU A 339 -1.12 10.76 3.26
CA LEU A 339 -0.47 10.61 1.95
C LEU A 339 1.00 11.03 1.95
N HIS A 340 1.35 12.03 2.76
CA HIS A 340 2.69 12.63 2.79
C HIS A 340 3.25 12.72 4.22
N PRO A 341 3.35 11.59 4.95
CA PRO A 341 3.88 11.57 6.30
C PRO A 341 5.29 12.16 6.36
N LYS A 342 5.54 12.98 7.39
CA LYS A 342 6.85 13.56 7.70
C LYS A 342 7.69 12.61 8.54
N SER A 343 7.05 11.76 9.35
CA SER A 343 7.71 10.70 10.11
C SER A 343 8.42 9.72 9.18
N LYS A 344 9.64 9.31 9.56
CA LYS A 344 10.47 8.35 8.80
C LYS A 344 10.85 7.18 9.68
N GLY A 345 10.65 6.00 9.13
CA GLY A 345 11.11 4.75 9.69
C GLY A 345 12.52 4.36 9.22
N LEU A 346 12.95 3.20 9.67
CA LEU A 346 14.15 2.51 9.19
C LEU A 346 14.02 0.99 9.36
N LEU A 347 14.85 0.26 8.63
CA LEU A 347 14.96 -1.19 8.66
C LEU A 347 16.41 -1.58 8.94
N ARG A 348 16.61 -2.50 9.90
CA ARG A 348 17.94 -3.00 10.28
C ARG A 348 17.98 -4.51 10.37
N LEU A 349 19.16 -5.09 10.16
CA LEU A 349 19.38 -6.50 10.51
C LEU A 349 19.11 -6.73 12.00
N GLY A 350 18.37 -7.78 12.31
CA GLY A 350 18.28 -8.34 13.66
C GLY A 350 19.31 -9.44 13.91
N SER A 351 19.85 -10.02 12.84
CA SER A 351 20.70 -11.21 12.82
C SER A 351 21.36 -11.38 11.46
N THR A 352 22.40 -12.21 11.38
CA THR A 352 22.98 -12.70 10.12
C THR A 352 22.25 -13.92 9.56
N ASN A 353 21.32 -14.51 10.33
CA ASN A 353 20.50 -15.61 9.85
C ASN A 353 19.47 -15.09 8.83
N PRO A 354 19.55 -15.48 7.54
CA PRO A 354 18.67 -14.96 6.50
C PRO A 354 17.19 -15.30 6.72
N PHE A 355 16.87 -16.31 7.54
CA PHE A 355 15.49 -16.69 7.85
C PHE A 355 14.88 -15.90 9.00
N GLN A 356 15.69 -15.12 9.73
CA GLN A 356 15.20 -14.24 10.78
C GLN A 356 14.78 -12.89 10.17
N GLN A 357 13.64 -12.39 10.63
CA GLN A 357 13.09 -11.14 10.14
C GLN A 357 13.97 -9.95 10.57
N PRO A 358 14.11 -8.92 9.72
CA PRO A 358 14.78 -7.69 10.12
C PRO A 358 14.02 -6.97 11.23
N LYS A 359 14.70 -6.08 11.94
CA LYS A 359 14.09 -5.12 12.86
C LYS A 359 13.46 -3.99 12.05
N LEU A 360 12.19 -3.72 12.32
CA LEU A 360 11.35 -2.79 11.57
C LEU A 360 10.90 -1.67 12.50
N TYR A 361 11.22 -0.43 12.13
CA TYR A 361 10.86 0.75 12.89
C TYR A 361 10.03 1.66 12.00
N GLY A 362 8.72 1.73 12.23
CA GLY A 362 7.84 2.64 11.48
C GLY A 362 7.97 4.10 11.92
N ASN A 363 8.29 4.34 13.21
CA ASN A 363 8.35 5.67 13.83
C ASN A 363 7.13 6.53 13.54
N TYR A 364 5.95 5.91 13.41
CA TYR A 364 4.73 6.60 13.05
C TYR A 364 4.38 7.68 14.08
N LEU A 365 3.89 8.83 13.59
CA LEU A 365 3.43 9.94 14.42
C LEU A 365 4.51 10.52 15.36
N THR A 366 5.78 10.34 15.01
CA THR A 366 6.89 11.03 15.68
C THR A 366 6.94 12.50 15.29
N HIS A 367 6.50 12.85 14.08
CA HIS A 367 6.36 14.23 13.65
C HIS A 367 4.98 14.81 14.03
N PRO A 368 4.91 15.98 14.68
CA PRO A 368 3.63 16.54 15.18
C PRO A 368 2.63 16.86 14.06
N LYS A 369 3.12 17.27 12.88
CA LYS A 369 2.26 17.54 11.71
C LYS A 369 1.45 16.32 11.26
N ASP A 370 2.01 15.11 11.36
CA ASP A 370 1.30 13.88 10.99
C ASP A 370 0.08 13.65 11.89
N VAL A 371 0.19 14.03 13.16
CA VAL A 371 -0.90 13.96 14.15
C VAL A 371 -1.93 15.05 13.87
N ALA A 372 -1.50 16.29 13.64
CA ALA A 372 -2.40 17.40 13.34
C ALA A 372 -3.24 17.12 12.08
N THR A 373 -2.60 16.66 10.99
CA THR A 373 -3.30 16.28 9.75
C THR A 373 -4.26 15.12 9.97
N SER A 374 -3.91 14.14 10.82
CA SER A 374 -4.80 13.03 11.20
C SER A 374 -6.05 13.51 11.96
N VAL A 375 -5.89 14.44 12.90
CA VAL A 375 -7.03 15.04 13.62
C VAL A 375 -7.90 15.86 12.68
N ALA A 376 -7.30 16.65 11.78
CA ALA A 376 -8.03 17.41 10.76
C ALA A 376 -8.84 16.49 9.82
N ALA A 377 -8.29 15.33 9.45
CA ALA A 377 -9.00 14.30 8.69
C ALA A 377 -10.23 13.77 9.46
N ILE A 378 -10.08 13.47 10.75
CA ILE A 378 -11.19 13.04 11.62
C ILE A 378 -12.29 14.11 11.67
N ARG A 379 -11.93 15.39 11.84
CA ARG A 379 -12.89 16.50 11.81
C ARG A 379 -13.63 16.58 10.48
N TYR A 380 -12.91 16.42 9.36
CA TYR A 380 -13.55 16.38 8.04
C TYR A 380 -14.53 15.22 7.92
N ILE A 381 -14.14 14.01 8.35
CA ILE A 381 -14.99 12.82 8.31
C ILE A 381 -16.25 13.02 9.14
N ILE A 382 -16.15 13.58 10.36
CA ILE A 382 -17.32 13.87 11.20
C ILE A 382 -18.28 14.83 10.48
N ARG A 383 -17.78 15.90 9.87
CA ARG A 383 -18.62 16.83 9.07
C ARG A 383 -19.26 16.14 7.86
N LEU A 384 -18.52 15.28 7.17
CA LEU A 384 -19.03 14.50 6.03
C LEU A 384 -20.20 13.61 6.44
N ILE A 385 -20.09 12.90 7.57
CA ILE A 385 -21.16 12.03 8.07
C ILE A 385 -22.34 12.82 8.66
N ASP A 386 -22.13 14.05 9.12
CA ASP A 386 -23.20 14.91 9.64
C ASP A 386 -24.10 15.53 8.55
N THR A 387 -23.89 15.17 7.28
CA THR A 387 -24.70 15.65 6.14
C THR A 387 -26.01 14.85 5.96
N PRO A 388 -27.03 15.41 5.26
CA PRO A 388 -28.31 14.73 5.00
C PRO A 388 -28.20 13.32 4.38
N PRO A 389 -27.28 13.05 3.42
CA PRO A 389 -27.11 11.72 2.84
C PRO A 389 -26.84 10.59 3.84
N PHE A 390 -26.18 10.88 4.96
CA PHE A 390 -25.93 9.91 6.03
C PHE A 390 -26.96 10.02 7.17
N LYS A 391 -27.40 11.23 7.52
CA LYS A 391 -28.44 11.44 8.54
C LYS A 391 -29.74 10.70 8.26
N LYS A 392 -30.11 10.52 6.99
CA LYS A 392 -31.30 9.72 6.60
C LYS A 392 -31.23 8.25 7.02
N TYR A 393 -30.02 7.72 7.27
CA TYR A 393 -29.81 6.36 7.80
C TYR A 393 -29.61 6.33 9.32
N GLY A 394 -29.76 7.48 9.99
CA GLY A 394 -29.52 7.63 11.42
C GLY A 394 -28.04 7.52 11.81
N ALA A 395 -27.11 7.81 10.88
CA ALA A 395 -25.68 7.75 11.15
C ALA A 395 -25.30 8.66 12.32
N LYS A 396 -24.63 8.10 13.33
CA LYS A 396 -24.15 8.83 14.51
C LYS A 396 -22.77 8.36 14.93
N LEU A 397 -21.92 9.30 15.31
CA LEU A 397 -20.60 9.01 15.87
C LEU A 397 -20.73 8.12 17.12
N TYR A 398 -19.98 7.03 17.17
CA TYR A 398 -19.94 6.16 18.33
C TYR A 398 -19.16 6.81 19.47
N LYS A 399 -19.85 7.09 20.59
CA LYS A 399 -19.32 7.94 21.68
C LYS A 399 -18.52 7.21 22.76
N LYS A 400 -18.18 5.94 22.57
CA LYS A 400 -17.39 5.19 23.56
C LYS A 400 -15.95 5.66 23.53
N LYS A 401 -15.48 6.26 24.63
CA LYS A 401 -14.08 6.66 24.78
C LYS A 401 -13.15 5.46 24.81
N TYR A 402 -11.95 5.63 24.26
CA TYR A 402 -10.86 4.69 24.50
C TYR A 402 -10.41 4.80 25.96
N PRO A 403 -10.25 3.69 26.70
CA PRO A 403 -10.00 3.77 28.14
C PRO A 403 -8.70 4.50 28.52
N ASN A 404 -7.63 4.37 27.72
CA ASN A 404 -6.37 5.10 27.92
C ASN A 404 -6.44 6.60 27.51
N CYS A 405 -7.56 7.02 26.93
CA CYS A 405 -7.85 8.40 26.55
C CYS A 405 -9.03 8.98 27.35
N ALA A 406 -9.49 8.30 28.40
CA ALA A 406 -10.69 8.65 29.16
C ALA A 406 -10.61 10.04 29.84
N GLN A 407 -9.39 10.48 30.17
CA GLN A 407 -9.07 11.77 30.77
C GLN A 407 -9.40 12.97 29.87
N PHE A 408 -9.48 12.78 28.56
CA PHE A 408 -9.81 13.84 27.62
C PHE A 408 -11.32 13.90 27.38
N GLU A 409 -11.86 15.10 27.19
CA GLU A 409 -13.26 15.27 26.76
C GLU A 409 -13.48 14.56 25.42
N PHE A 410 -14.57 13.80 25.30
CA PHE A 410 -14.84 13.08 24.05
C PHE A 410 -15.06 14.08 22.92
N ASP A 411 -14.57 13.77 21.73
CA ASP A 411 -14.63 14.65 20.57
C ASP A 411 -13.85 15.97 20.70
N SER A 412 -12.92 16.06 21.66
CA SER A 412 -11.87 17.11 21.68
C SER A 412 -10.67 16.72 20.82
N ASP A 413 -9.87 17.70 20.37
CA ASP A 413 -8.65 17.41 19.60
C ASP A 413 -7.65 16.57 20.41
N LYS A 414 -7.56 16.83 21.73
CA LYS A 414 -6.73 16.03 22.66
C LYS A 414 -7.18 14.57 22.73
N TYR A 415 -8.49 14.31 22.71
CA TYR A 415 -9.01 12.96 22.65
C TYR A 415 -8.64 12.28 21.33
N TRP A 416 -8.82 12.96 20.20
CA TRP A 416 -8.52 12.40 18.88
C TRP A 416 -7.02 12.15 18.68
N GLU A 417 -6.14 13.03 19.16
CA GLU A 417 -4.70 12.77 19.18
C GLU A 417 -4.38 11.48 19.96
N CYS A 418 -4.91 11.34 21.18
CA CYS A 418 -4.71 10.15 21.99
C CYS A 418 -5.25 8.89 21.27
N ALA A 419 -6.44 8.99 20.69
CA ALA A 419 -7.08 7.87 19.98
C ALA A 419 -6.27 7.43 18.76
N VAL A 420 -5.80 8.37 17.94
CA VAL A 420 -4.94 8.11 16.78
C VAL A 420 -3.68 7.37 17.23
N ARG A 421 -2.99 7.83 18.27
CA ARG A 421 -1.79 7.15 18.82
C ARG A 421 -2.07 5.75 19.38
N THR A 422 -3.31 5.48 19.84
CA THR A 422 -3.67 4.21 20.47
C THR A 422 -3.75 3.04 19.47
N ILE A 423 -4.27 3.30 18.26
CA ILE A 423 -4.52 2.26 17.25
C ILE A 423 -4.15 2.68 15.82
N THR A 424 -3.11 3.49 15.67
CA THR A 424 -2.53 3.74 14.35
C THR A 424 -2.17 2.41 13.70
N SER A 425 -2.54 2.26 12.43
CA SER A 425 -2.19 1.11 11.62
C SER A 425 -1.48 1.53 10.36
N THR A 426 -0.59 0.68 9.89
CA THR A 426 -0.04 0.72 8.53
C THR A 426 -1.11 0.33 7.51
N LEU A 427 -1.01 0.86 6.29
CA LEU A 427 -1.73 0.38 5.10
C LEU A 427 -0.86 -0.52 4.21
N HIS A 428 0.30 -0.93 4.72
CA HIS A 428 1.24 -1.86 4.08
C HIS A 428 1.86 -1.32 2.79
N HIS A 429 2.18 -0.02 2.79
CA HIS A 429 2.69 0.75 1.67
C HIS A 429 4.16 1.15 1.86
N GLN A 430 4.96 0.23 2.42
CA GLN A 430 6.38 0.50 2.69
C GLN A 430 7.15 0.80 1.39
N ILE A 431 7.98 1.86 1.44
CA ILE A 431 8.82 2.32 0.32
C ILE A 431 10.15 2.92 0.82
N ALA A 432 11.01 3.32 -0.12
CA ALA A 432 12.27 4.06 0.09
C ALA A 432 13.42 3.31 0.79
N THR A 433 13.25 2.04 1.15
CA THR A 433 14.32 1.25 1.81
C THR A 433 15.50 0.92 0.91
N CYS A 434 15.31 1.00 -0.41
CA CYS A 434 16.38 1.02 -1.41
C CYS A 434 16.23 2.28 -2.27
N LYS A 435 16.07 3.44 -1.63
CA LYS A 435 15.76 4.75 -2.23
C LYS A 435 16.49 5.00 -3.55
N MET A 436 15.73 5.37 -4.59
CA MET A 436 16.27 5.85 -5.85
C MET A 436 16.75 7.31 -5.73
N GLY A 437 17.91 7.61 -6.30
CA GLY A 437 18.43 8.97 -6.35
C GLY A 437 19.69 9.12 -7.20
N PRO A 438 20.06 10.36 -7.58
CA PRO A 438 21.34 10.61 -8.23
C PRO A 438 22.50 10.23 -7.30
N GLY A 439 23.70 10.01 -7.85
CA GLY A 439 24.88 9.67 -7.05
C GLY A 439 25.32 10.75 -6.05
N THR A 440 24.75 11.95 -6.12
CA THR A 440 24.94 13.04 -5.16
C THR A 440 24.00 12.97 -3.95
N ASP A 441 22.95 12.14 -3.99
CA ASP A 441 22.06 11.89 -2.85
C ASP A 441 22.68 10.81 -1.95
N GLU A 442 23.19 11.20 -0.78
CA GLU A 442 23.85 10.30 0.17
C GLU A 442 22.97 9.10 0.58
N TYR A 443 21.64 9.26 0.54
CA TYR A 443 20.69 8.20 0.90
C TYR A 443 20.29 7.31 -0.28
N ALA A 444 20.76 7.59 -1.50
CA ALA A 444 20.44 6.79 -2.68
C ALA A 444 21.12 5.41 -2.61
N VAL A 445 20.33 4.37 -2.84
CA VAL A 445 20.78 2.98 -2.95
C VAL A 445 20.84 2.55 -4.41
N VAL A 446 19.87 3.02 -5.20
CA VAL A 446 19.85 2.79 -6.65
C VAL A 446 19.84 4.10 -7.43
N ASP A 447 20.36 4.07 -8.64
CA ASP A 447 20.29 5.19 -9.57
C ASP A 447 18.93 5.25 -10.30
N PRO A 448 18.66 6.29 -11.13
CA PRO A 448 17.40 6.40 -11.88
C PRO A 448 17.15 5.28 -12.90
N GLU A 449 18.15 4.47 -13.21
CA GLU A 449 18.01 3.23 -13.98
C GLU A 449 17.79 2.01 -13.09
N LEU A 450 17.61 2.18 -11.78
CA LEU A 450 17.40 1.12 -10.78
C LEU A 450 18.64 0.29 -10.45
N ARG A 451 19.83 0.67 -10.95
CA ARG A 451 21.10 -0.04 -10.70
C ARG A 451 21.60 0.29 -9.31
N VAL A 452 22.06 -0.71 -8.57
CA VAL A 452 22.63 -0.50 -7.23
C VAL A 452 23.93 0.30 -7.35
N HIS A 453 24.02 1.43 -6.64
CA HIS A 453 25.19 2.29 -6.68
C HIS A 453 26.46 1.53 -6.30
N GLY A 454 27.48 1.61 -7.16
CA GLY A 454 28.78 0.95 -6.93
C GLY A 454 28.81 -0.57 -7.14
N ILE A 455 27.70 -1.21 -7.52
CA ILE A 455 27.64 -2.64 -7.83
C ILE A 455 27.19 -2.86 -9.28
N ARG A 456 28.03 -3.52 -10.07
CA ARG A 456 27.71 -3.88 -11.46
C ARG A 456 26.76 -5.08 -11.49
N ASN A 457 25.88 -5.10 -12.50
CA ASN A 457 24.97 -6.21 -12.81
C ASN A 457 23.98 -6.54 -11.67
N LEU A 458 23.60 -5.54 -10.88
CA LEU A 458 22.61 -5.66 -9.82
C LEU A 458 21.61 -4.50 -9.89
N ARG A 459 20.31 -4.83 -9.95
CA ARG A 459 19.20 -3.87 -9.86
C ARG A 459 18.24 -4.19 -8.74
N VAL A 460 17.50 -3.18 -8.29
CA VAL A 460 16.30 -3.35 -7.46
C VAL A 460 15.09 -2.84 -8.23
N ALA A 461 14.14 -3.71 -8.52
CA ALA A 461 12.92 -3.40 -9.27
C ALA A 461 11.69 -3.81 -8.45
N ASP A 462 11.40 -3.04 -7.41
CA ASP A 462 10.20 -3.14 -6.58
C ASP A 462 9.91 -1.79 -5.88
N SER A 463 8.90 -1.72 -5.00
CA SER A 463 8.49 -0.47 -4.36
C SER A 463 9.52 0.13 -3.38
N SER A 464 10.57 -0.61 -3.00
CA SER A 464 11.67 -0.09 -2.16
C SER A 464 12.38 1.11 -2.77
N ILE A 465 12.34 1.25 -4.10
CA ILE A 465 13.06 2.30 -4.82
C ILE A 465 12.32 3.64 -4.83
N ILE A 466 11.01 3.66 -4.54
CA ILE A 466 10.20 4.89 -4.58
C ILE A 466 10.74 5.85 -3.50
N PRO A 467 11.30 7.02 -3.86
CA PRO A 467 12.15 7.77 -2.93
C PRO A 467 11.41 8.75 -2.03
N ILE A 468 10.16 9.06 -2.37
CA ILE A 468 9.22 9.87 -1.58
C ILE A 468 7.83 9.24 -1.67
N THR A 469 6.98 9.51 -0.69
CA THR A 469 5.58 9.06 -0.70
C THR A 469 4.80 9.59 -1.89
N LEU A 470 3.87 8.78 -2.38
CA LEU A 470 2.96 9.10 -3.47
C LEU A 470 1.54 9.17 -2.92
N ALA A 471 0.67 9.99 -3.49
CA ALA A 471 -0.77 9.95 -3.24
C ALA A 471 -1.43 8.70 -3.86
N ALA A 472 -1.00 7.51 -3.45
CA ALA A 472 -1.42 6.22 -4.00
C ALA A 472 -1.14 5.01 -3.10
N HIS A 473 -1.95 3.98 -3.29
CA HIS A 473 -1.68 2.60 -2.94
C HIS A 473 -0.56 2.06 -3.83
N THR A 474 0.42 1.36 -3.24
CA THR A 474 1.72 1.07 -3.89
C THR A 474 1.69 -0.09 -4.88
N ASN A 475 0.57 -0.80 -5.04
CA ASN A 475 0.47 -1.94 -5.96
C ASN A 475 0.64 -1.53 -7.43
N ALA A 476 -0.09 -0.51 -7.89
CA ALA A 476 0.04 -0.05 -9.28
C ALA A 476 1.41 0.60 -9.55
N PRO A 477 1.96 1.48 -8.67
CA PRO A 477 3.35 1.92 -8.75
C PRO A 477 4.37 0.77 -8.87
N ALA A 478 4.23 -0.30 -8.09
CA ALA A 478 5.14 -1.44 -8.17
C ALA A 478 5.07 -2.16 -9.54
N ILE A 479 3.87 -2.30 -10.11
CA ILE A 479 3.69 -2.90 -11.45
C ILE A 479 4.28 -1.98 -12.53
N MET A 480 4.06 -0.66 -12.43
CA MET A 480 4.65 0.33 -13.33
C MET A 480 6.17 0.29 -13.30
N ILE A 481 6.77 0.20 -12.10
CA ILE A 481 8.22 0.01 -11.93
C ILE A 481 8.68 -1.27 -12.63
N GLY A 482 7.93 -2.37 -12.53
CA GLY A 482 8.24 -3.62 -13.24
C GLY A 482 8.24 -3.46 -14.77
N GLU A 483 7.24 -2.78 -15.33
CA GLU A 483 7.17 -2.47 -16.77
C GLU A 483 8.35 -1.62 -17.24
N LYS A 484 8.64 -0.55 -16.50
CA LYS A 484 9.76 0.33 -16.82
C LYS A 484 11.11 -0.37 -16.66
N ALA A 485 11.29 -1.15 -15.59
CA ALA A 485 12.49 -1.94 -15.36
C ALA A 485 12.75 -2.90 -16.53
N ALA A 486 11.70 -3.57 -17.03
CA ALA A 486 11.84 -4.47 -18.18
C ALA A 486 12.41 -3.77 -19.42
N ASP A 487 11.98 -2.54 -19.71
CA ASP A 487 12.48 -1.78 -20.85
C ASP A 487 13.90 -1.22 -20.59
N LEU A 488 14.21 -0.77 -19.37
CA LEU A 488 15.58 -0.38 -18.96
C LEU A 488 16.59 -1.54 -19.11
N ILE A 489 16.18 -2.75 -18.72
CA ILE A 489 17.00 -3.96 -18.82
C ILE A 489 17.22 -4.34 -20.29
N LYS A 490 16.16 -4.34 -21.11
CA LYS A 490 16.29 -4.62 -22.55
C LYS A 490 17.22 -3.64 -23.24
N ASN A 491 17.11 -2.35 -22.92
CA ASN A 491 17.98 -1.31 -23.47
C ASN A 491 19.44 -1.51 -23.06
N THR A 492 19.69 -1.81 -21.79
CA THR A 492 21.04 -2.07 -21.27
C THR A 492 21.71 -3.24 -21.98
N TRP A 493 20.95 -4.32 -22.20
CA TRP A 493 21.45 -5.58 -22.72
C TRP A 493 21.22 -5.82 -24.21
N LYS A 494 20.64 -4.82 -24.91
CA LYS A 494 20.25 -4.86 -26.33
C LYS A 494 19.48 -6.13 -26.70
N LEU A 495 18.46 -6.45 -25.90
CA LEU A 495 17.63 -7.66 -26.01
C LEU A 495 16.46 -7.55 -27.00
#